data_AF-T1HPR4-F1
#
_entry.id   AF-T1HPR4-F1
#
_cell.length_a   1.000
_cell.length_b   1.000
_cell.length_c   1.000
_cell.angle_alpha   90.00
_cell.angle_beta   90.00
_cell.angle_gamma   90.00
#
_symmetry.space_group_name_H-M   'P 1'
#
loop_
_entity.id
_entity.type
_entity.pdbx_description
1 polymer ?
#
loop_
_entity_poly.entity_id
_entity_poly.type
_entity_poly.pdbx_seq_one_letter_code
_entity_poly.pdbx_strand_id
1 'polypeptide(L)'
;MPVFLIRVGKIKLTRFEHRKPLLAFTKLFTILDRLLDLKLSTLATKEDINHLREDYAALKEENRFLRSEIDSLKLVYEKSVKTIDEIDFRSRRNNLIFKDIKYSSTDDMVKVIGDFCQQDLKLNINTDFFQVTPWFNF
;
A
#
# COMPACT_ATOMS: atom_id res chain seq x y z
N MET A 1 36.35 -43.93 97.39
CA MET A 1 36.55 -43.58 95.97
C MET A 1 36.42 -44.81 95.12
N PRO A 2 35.57 -44.77 94.08
CA PRO A 2 35.99 -45.25 92.77
C PRO A 2 35.71 -44.21 91.68
N VAL A 3 36.73 -43.95 90.88
CA VAL A 3 36.70 -43.05 89.72
C VAL A 3 36.24 -43.86 88.51
N PHE A 4 35.12 -43.48 87.90
CA PHE A 4 34.66 -44.08 86.66
C PHE A 4 35.23 -43.32 85.47
N LEU A 5 36.08 -43.99 84.70
CA LEU A 5 36.68 -43.47 83.47
C LEU A 5 35.69 -43.70 82.30
N ILE A 6 34.90 -42.68 81.97
CA ILE A 6 34.07 -42.70 80.75
C ILE A 6 34.96 -42.32 79.57
N ARG A 7 35.29 -43.30 78.72
CA ARG A 7 36.02 -43.09 77.47
C ARG A 7 35.05 -42.51 76.43
N VAL A 8 34.98 -41.18 76.35
CA VAL A 8 34.22 -40.49 75.29
C VAL A 8 34.93 -40.75 73.96
N GLY A 9 34.35 -41.63 73.14
CA GLY A 9 34.77 -41.81 71.76
C GLY A 9 34.71 -40.48 71.02
N LYS A 10 35.73 -40.20 70.19
CA LYS A 10 35.85 -38.96 69.41
C LYS A 10 34.55 -38.66 68.66
N ILE A 11 33.75 -37.73 69.19
CA ILE A 11 32.63 -37.15 68.46
C ILE A 11 33.23 -36.27 67.36
N LYS A 12 33.12 -36.75 66.13
CA LYS A 12 33.47 -36.02 64.91
C LYS A 12 32.44 -34.88 64.77
N LEU A 13 32.72 -33.73 65.39
CA LEU A 13 31.90 -32.52 65.30
C LEU A 13 31.79 -32.06 63.82
N THR A 14 30.68 -32.46 63.22
CA THR A 14 29.87 -31.80 62.19
C THR A 14 30.45 -30.53 61.54
N ARG A 15 31.33 -30.71 60.54
CA ARG A 15 31.53 -29.73 59.45
C ARG A 15 30.35 -29.69 58.45
N PHE A 16 29.17 -30.16 58.87
CA PHE A 16 28.03 -30.49 58.01
C PHE A 16 26.83 -29.55 58.17
N GLU A 17 26.82 -28.67 59.18
CA GLU A 17 25.68 -27.76 59.41
C GLU A 17 25.75 -26.44 58.64
N HIS A 18 26.93 -25.82 58.48
CA HIS A 18 27.04 -24.57 57.71
C HIS A 18 26.95 -24.72 56.19
N ARG A 19 27.11 -25.94 55.64
CA ARG A 19 26.96 -26.17 54.19
C ARG A 19 25.51 -26.31 53.73
N LYS A 20 24.60 -26.74 54.61
CA LYS A 20 23.17 -26.89 54.31
C LYS A 20 22.46 -25.56 54.00
N PRO A 21 22.61 -24.49 54.81
CA PRO A 21 21.97 -23.20 54.52
C PRO A 21 22.57 -22.52 53.30
N LEU A 22 23.90 -22.63 53.08
CA LEU A 22 24.55 -22.11 51.88
C LEU A 22 24.03 -22.81 50.61
N LEU A 23 23.88 -24.14 50.66
CA LEU A 23 23.32 -24.91 49.55
C LEU A 23 21.82 -24.63 49.31
N ALA A 24 21.05 -24.39 50.37
CA ALA A 24 19.65 -23.99 50.24
C ALA A 24 19.52 -22.59 49.63
N PHE A 25 20.40 -21.67 50.04
CA PHE A 25 20.43 -20.30 49.51
C PHE A 25 20.81 -20.27 48.03
N THR A 26 21.82 -21.03 47.60
CA THR A 26 22.18 -21.12 46.17
C THR A 26 21.09 -21.78 45.33
N LYS A 27 20.41 -22.80 45.86
CA LYS A 27 19.24 -23.40 45.22
C LYS A 27 18.09 -22.39 45.07
N LEU A 28 17.84 -21.57 46.09
CA LEU A 28 16.82 -20.54 46.04
C LEU A 28 17.17 -19.47 44.99
N PHE A 29 18.43 -19.02 44.96
CA PHE A 29 18.90 -18.04 43.97
C PHE A 29 18.74 -18.55 42.53
N THR A 30 19.15 -19.79 42.27
CA THR A 30 18.98 -20.41 40.93
C THR A 30 17.52 -20.60 40.53
N ILE A 31 16.61 -20.85 41.48
CA ILE A 31 15.17 -20.91 41.20
C ILE A 31 14.64 -19.51 40.86
N LEU A 32 15.06 -18.48 41.59
CA LEU A 32 14.66 -17.09 41.32
C LEU A 32 15.17 -16.60 39.97
N ASP A 33 16.44 -16.86 39.63
CA ASP A 33 17.00 -16.50 38.31
C ASP A 33 16.19 -17.16 37.19
N ARG A 34 15.90 -18.47 37.30
CA ARG A 34 15.08 -19.18 36.31
C ARG A 34 13.66 -18.61 36.20
N LEU A 35 13.05 -18.23 37.31
CA LEU A 35 11.73 -17.61 37.31
C LEU A 35 11.75 -16.23 36.66
N LEU A 36 12.80 -15.45 36.90
CA LEU A 36 13.00 -14.15 36.24
C LEU A 36 13.20 -14.33 34.74
N ASP A 37 14.08 -15.24 34.31
CA ASP A 37 14.29 -15.54 32.89
C ASP A 37 13.00 -15.99 32.21
N LEU A 38 12.24 -16.90 32.84
CA LEU A 38 10.95 -17.36 32.32
C LEU A 38 9.96 -16.20 32.18
N LYS A 39 9.87 -15.30 33.18
CA LYS A 39 8.95 -14.15 33.13
C LYS A 39 9.39 -13.08 32.13
N LEU A 40 10.69 -12.85 31.96
CA LEU A 40 11.23 -11.83 31.08
C LEU A 40 11.29 -12.30 29.62
N SER A 41 11.47 -13.60 29.36
CA SER A 41 11.50 -14.18 28.00
C SER A 41 10.21 -13.96 27.19
N THR A 42 9.09 -13.70 27.86
CA THR A 42 7.80 -13.40 27.19
C THR A 42 7.60 -11.92 26.90
N LEU A 43 8.47 -11.04 27.40
CA LEU A 43 8.38 -9.60 27.19
C LEU A 43 9.15 -9.19 25.94
N ALA A 44 8.63 -8.17 25.24
CA ALA A 44 9.37 -7.54 24.16
C ALA A 44 10.69 -6.98 24.69
N THR A 45 11.77 -7.32 23.99
CA THR A 45 13.11 -6.84 24.28
C THR A 45 13.30 -5.42 23.77
N LYS A 46 14.39 -4.78 24.19
CA LYS A 46 14.76 -3.45 23.68
C LYS A 46 15.04 -3.50 22.19
N GLU A 47 15.64 -4.60 21.73
CA GLU A 47 15.96 -4.87 20.34
C GLU A 47 14.68 -4.98 19.49
N ASP A 48 13.65 -5.69 19.97
CA ASP A 48 12.35 -5.78 19.29
C ASP A 48 11.72 -4.38 19.08
N ILE A 49 11.81 -3.52 20.10
CA ILE A 49 11.29 -2.15 20.04
C ILE A 49 12.10 -1.30 19.05
N ASN A 50 13.42 -1.51 18.98
CA ASN A 50 14.28 -0.79 18.03
C ASN A 50 13.97 -1.20 16.59
N HIS A 51 13.85 -2.50 16.31
CA HIS A 51 13.46 -3.00 15.00
C HIS A 51 12.08 -2.47 14.58
N LEU A 52 11.09 -2.49 15.49
CA LEU A 52 9.78 -1.94 15.20
C LEU A 52 9.82 -0.43 14.90
N ARG A 53 10.72 0.33 15.54
CA ARG A 53 10.91 1.76 15.25
C ARG A 53 11.55 1.98 13.88
N GLU A 54 12.52 1.16 13.52
CA GLU A 54 13.17 1.19 12.20
C GLU A 54 12.17 0.87 11.09
N ASP A 55 11.39 -0.21 11.26
CA ASP A 55 10.33 -0.61 10.32
C ASP A 55 9.27 0.48 10.19
N TYR A 56 8.84 1.07 11.31
CA TYR A 56 7.87 2.16 11.30
C TYR A 56 8.42 3.41 10.58
N ALA A 57 9.70 3.74 10.80
CA ALA A 57 10.34 4.86 10.11
C ALA A 57 10.44 4.62 8.60
N ALA A 58 10.83 3.42 8.19
CA ALA A 58 10.89 3.02 6.79
C ALA A 58 9.51 3.07 6.13
N LEU A 59 8.49 2.51 6.78
CA LEU A 59 7.12 2.51 6.27
C LEU A 59 6.54 3.94 6.18
N LYS A 60 6.86 4.80 7.13
CA LYS A 60 6.45 6.21 7.10
C LYS A 60 7.09 6.95 5.92
N GLU A 61 8.35 6.65 5.64
CA GLU A 61 9.08 7.22 4.51
C GLU A 61 8.50 6.76 3.16
N GLU A 62 8.27 5.46 3.02
CA GLU A 62 7.63 4.87 1.84
C GLU A 62 6.24 5.46 1.61
N ASN A 63 5.43 5.61 2.67
CA ASN A 63 4.11 6.21 2.56
C ASN A 63 4.17 7.66 2.07
N ARG A 64 5.17 8.44 2.51
CA ARG A 64 5.40 9.81 2.04
C ARG A 64 5.77 9.83 0.57
N PHE A 65 6.66 8.94 0.14
CA PHE A 65 7.07 8.82 -1.25
C PHE A 65 5.88 8.44 -2.15
N LEU A 66 5.11 7.42 -1.77
CA LEU A 66 3.92 6.98 -2.52
C LEU A 66 2.87 8.08 -2.66
N ARG A 67 2.67 8.91 -1.62
CA ARG A 67 1.76 10.07 -1.71
C ARG A 67 2.24 11.08 -2.75
N SER A 68 3.54 11.39 -2.74
CA SER A 68 4.14 12.30 -3.73
C SER A 68 4.02 11.77 -5.16
N GLU A 69 4.20 10.46 -5.35
CA GLU A 69 4.05 9.80 -6.65
C GLU A 69 2.60 9.86 -7.13
N ILE A 70 1.63 9.58 -6.25
CA ILE A 70 0.20 9.69 -6.56
C ILE A 70 -0.18 11.11 -6.98
N ASP A 71 0.31 12.12 -6.27
CA ASP A 71 0.01 13.53 -6.60
C ASP A 71 0.63 13.94 -7.94
N SER A 72 1.83 13.44 -8.25
CA SER A 72 2.49 13.64 -9.55
C SER A 72 1.70 12.98 -10.68
N LEU A 73 1.24 11.74 -10.47
CA LEU A 73 0.43 11.01 -11.45
C LEU A 73 -0.93 11.70 -11.71
N LYS A 74 -1.59 12.22 -10.67
CA LYS A 74 -2.82 13.00 -10.83
C LYS A 74 -2.60 14.22 -11.71
N LEU A 75 -1.51 14.95 -11.50
CA LEU A 75 -1.18 16.14 -12.31
C LEU A 75 -0.96 15.78 -13.79
N VAL A 76 -0.25 14.68 -14.06
CA VAL A 76 -0.06 14.19 -15.42
C VAL A 76 -1.38 13.76 -16.04
N TYR A 77 -2.22 13.04 -15.29
CA TYR A 77 -3.54 12.62 -15.73
C TYR A 77 -4.43 13.82 -16.10
N GLU A 78 -4.53 14.82 -15.22
CA GLU A 78 -5.32 16.03 -15.49
C GLU A 78 -4.83 16.78 -16.74
N LYS A 79 -3.51 16.86 -16.93
CA LYS A 79 -2.93 17.46 -18.13
C LYS A 79 -3.29 16.64 -19.37
N SER A 80 -3.19 15.32 -19.29
CA SER A 80 -3.53 14.43 -20.39
C SER A 80 -4.99 14.56 -20.79
N VAL A 81 -5.92 14.61 -19.82
CA VAL A 81 -7.34 14.80 -20.09
C VAL A 81 -7.58 16.13 -20.82
N LYS A 82 -7.01 17.23 -20.34
CA LYS A 82 -7.12 18.53 -21.02
C LYS A 82 -6.57 18.50 -22.45
N THR A 83 -5.43 17.85 -22.66
CA THR A 83 -4.86 17.70 -24.01
C THR A 83 -5.75 16.86 -24.92
N ILE A 84 -6.37 15.79 -24.40
CA ILE A 84 -7.32 14.96 -25.16
C ILE A 84 -8.55 15.80 -25.55
N ASP A 85 -9.12 16.55 -24.61
CA ASP A 85 -10.27 17.43 -24.87
C ASP A 85 -9.92 18.47 -25.94
N GLU A 86 -8.75 19.12 -25.83
CA GLU A 86 -8.28 20.08 -26.83
C GLU A 86 -8.14 19.46 -28.21
N ILE A 87 -7.60 18.23 -28.30
CA ILE A 87 -7.49 17.50 -29.56
C ILE A 87 -8.87 17.14 -30.11
N ASP A 88 -9.79 16.68 -29.26
CA ASP A 88 -11.16 16.33 -29.68
C ASP A 88 -11.89 17.57 -30.23
N PHE A 89 -11.83 18.69 -29.52
CA PHE A 89 -12.40 19.96 -29.97
C PHE A 89 -11.76 20.45 -31.28
N ARG A 90 -10.45 20.32 -31.43
CA ARG A 90 -9.76 20.71 -32.68
C ARG A 90 -10.11 19.79 -33.84
N SER A 91 -10.26 18.49 -33.60
CA SER A 91 -10.61 17.52 -34.64
C SER A 91 -12.04 17.73 -35.15
N ARG A 92 -12.97 18.17 -34.28
CA ARG A 92 -14.38 18.37 -34.63
C ARG A 92 -14.73 19.81 -35.03
N ARG A 93 -13.80 20.77 -34.90
CA ARG A 93 -14.07 22.21 -35.11
C ARG A 93 -14.69 22.54 -36.46
N ASN A 94 -14.27 21.83 -37.51
CA ASN A 94 -14.74 22.04 -38.87
C ASN A 94 -15.75 20.97 -39.32
N ASN A 95 -16.21 20.13 -38.40
CA ASN A 95 -17.20 19.11 -38.70
C ASN A 95 -18.58 19.73 -38.53
N LEU A 96 -19.41 19.58 -39.55
CA LEU A 96 -20.82 19.97 -39.51
C LEU A 96 -21.66 18.74 -39.22
N ILE A 97 -22.60 18.87 -38.28
CA ILE A 97 -23.53 17.81 -37.93
C ILE A 97 -24.89 18.16 -38.50
N PHE A 98 -25.32 17.38 -39.49
CA PHE A 98 -26.66 17.46 -40.04
C PHE A 98 -27.55 16.45 -39.34
N LYS A 99 -28.66 16.91 -38.77
CA LYS A 99 -29.67 16.06 -38.12
C LYS A 99 -30.93 16.03 -38.98
N ASP A 100 -31.69 14.95 -38.86
CA ASP A 100 -33.00 14.76 -39.49
C ASP A 100 -33.01 14.81 -41.03
N ILE A 101 -31.86 14.55 -41.66
CA ILE A 101 -31.79 14.35 -43.11
C ILE A 101 -32.36 12.97 -43.44
N LYS A 102 -33.34 12.95 -44.34
CA LYS A 102 -33.93 11.72 -44.86
C LYS A 102 -33.03 11.17 -45.96
N TYR A 103 -32.51 9.96 -45.77
CA TYR A 103 -31.72 9.25 -46.77
C TYR A 103 -32.06 7.74 -46.73
N SER A 104 -31.86 7.06 -47.86
CA SER A 104 -31.91 5.61 -47.98
C SER A 104 -30.52 5.00 -47.79
N SER A 105 -30.45 3.72 -47.40
CA SER A 105 -29.19 2.98 -47.25
C SER A 105 -28.39 2.82 -48.55
N THR A 106 -29.02 3.07 -49.69
CA THR A 106 -28.42 2.99 -51.04
C THR A 106 -27.93 4.34 -51.57
N ASP A 107 -28.22 5.45 -50.86
CA ASP A 107 -27.98 6.79 -51.38
C ASP A 107 -26.51 7.19 -51.25
N ASP A 108 -26.03 7.98 -52.22
CA ASP A 108 -24.74 8.64 -52.15
C ASP A 108 -24.84 9.85 -51.20
N MET A 109 -24.36 9.66 -49.98
CA MET A 109 -24.42 10.65 -48.90
C MET A 109 -23.79 11.99 -49.28
N VAL A 110 -22.73 11.99 -50.10
CA VAL A 110 -22.07 13.23 -50.52
C VAL A 110 -23.02 14.06 -51.38
N LYS A 111 -23.79 13.41 -52.25
CA LYS A 111 -24.81 14.07 -53.07
C LYS A 111 -25.99 14.54 -52.25
N VAL A 112 -26.50 13.72 -51.34
CA VAL A 112 -27.63 14.10 -50.46
C VAL A 112 -27.30 15.37 -49.67
N ILE A 113 -26.10 15.45 -49.07
CA ILE A 113 -25.64 16.64 -48.35
C ILE A 113 -25.37 17.81 -49.30
N GLY A 114 -24.77 17.56 -50.47
CA GLY A 114 -24.53 18.58 -51.49
C GLY A 114 -25.82 19.24 -51.98
N ASP A 115 -26.83 18.44 -52.32
CA ASP A 115 -28.15 18.88 -52.75
C ASP A 115 -28.85 19.67 -51.65
N PHE A 116 -28.81 19.19 -50.39
CA PHE A 116 -29.35 19.91 -49.24
C PHE A 116 -28.69 21.30 -49.08
N CYS A 117 -27.36 21.37 -49.17
CA CYS A 117 -26.65 22.64 -49.03
C CYS A 117 -26.96 23.62 -50.17
N GLN A 118 -27.16 23.11 -51.38
CA GLN A 118 -27.48 23.95 -52.53
C GLN A 118 -28.94 24.43 -52.50
N GLN A 119 -29.89 23.57 -52.16
CA GLN A 119 -31.32 23.87 -52.19
C GLN A 119 -31.77 24.70 -50.99
N ASP A 120 -31.41 24.26 -49.77
CA ASP A 120 -31.92 24.86 -48.54
C ASP A 120 -31.02 25.98 -48.02
N LEU A 121 -29.69 25.80 -48.11
CA LEU A 121 -28.71 26.78 -47.61
C LEU A 121 -28.24 27.77 -48.68
N LYS A 122 -28.53 27.52 -49.97
CA LYS A 122 -28.07 28.33 -51.11
C LYS A 122 -26.54 28.45 -51.18
N LEU A 123 -25.82 27.42 -50.74
CA LEU A 123 -24.37 27.34 -50.76
C LEU A 123 -23.92 26.42 -51.89
N ASN A 124 -23.00 26.90 -52.73
CA ASN A 124 -22.36 26.07 -53.75
C ASN A 124 -21.11 25.42 -53.13
N ILE A 125 -21.23 24.18 -52.67
CA ILE A 125 -20.15 23.46 -51.99
C ILE A 125 -19.50 22.50 -52.97
N ASN A 126 -18.16 22.52 -53.03
CA ASN A 126 -17.42 21.54 -53.81
C ASN A 126 -17.36 20.20 -53.04
N THR A 127 -18.01 19.19 -53.61
CA THR A 127 -18.15 17.82 -53.08
C THR A 127 -16.85 17.04 -52.94
N ASP A 128 -15.77 17.47 -53.59
CA ASP A 128 -14.50 16.74 -53.62
C ASP A 128 -13.68 16.95 -52.33
N PHE A 129 -14.03 17.95 -51.52
CA PHE A 129 -13.23 18.39 -50.37
C PHE A 129 -13.80 17.97 -49.01
N PHE A 130 -14.96 17.32 -48.94
CA PHE A 130 -15.56 16.93 -47.66
C PHE A 130 -15.95 15.46 -47.62
N GLN A 131 -15.77 14.85 -46.45
CA GLN A 131 -16.15 13.47 -46.18
C GLN A 131 -17.46 13.47 -45.38
N VAL A 132 -18.41 12.65 -45.81
CA VAL A 132 -19.67 12.45 -45.09
C VAL A 132 -19.64 11.06 -44.47
N THR A 133 -19.82 11.00 -43.15
CA THR A 133 -19.92 9.74 -42.43
C THR A 133 -21.28 9.68 -41.74
N PRO A 134 -22.10 8.65 -42.00
CA PRO A 134 -23.35 8.48 -41.29
C PRO A 134 -23.05 8.20 -39.82
N TRP A 135 -23.63 8.99 -38.94
CA TRP A 135 -23.53 8.78 -37.51
C TRP A 135 -24.53 7.68 -37.11
N PHE A 136 -24.14 6.42 -37.34
CA PHE A 136 -24.92 5.29 -36.84
C PHE A 136 -24.77 5.21 -35.32
N ASN A 137 -25.91 5.11 -34.62
CA ASN A 137 -25.98 4.91 -33.18
C ASN A 137 -25.08 3.74 -32.76
N PHE A 138 -24.09 4.02 -31.92
CA PHE A 138 -23.57 3.06 -30.95
C PHE A 138 -24.53 3.02 -29.75
#